data_AF-A0A062VMJ0-F1
#
_entry.id   AF-A0A062VMJ0-F1
#
_cell.length_a   1.000
_cell.length_b   1.000
_cell.length_c   1.000
_cell.angle_alpha   90.00
_cell.angle_beta   90.00
_cell.angle_gamma   90.00
#
_symmetry.space_group_name_H-M   'P 1'
#
loop_
_entity.id
_entity.type
_entity.pdbx_description
1 polymer ?
#
loop_
_entity_poly.entity_id
_entity_poly.type
_entity_poly.pdbx_seq_one_letter_code
_entity_poly.pdbx_strand_id
1 'polypeptide(L)'
;MQSTQARGCTIDGCGRKHKARGLCLRHYQLQWSSENRDKTNAAARASKAKKPDYYREQNAQWWRDNPGYHRVRYAKNRDVLLGRNAAYRAAHPERRRDAVRRWAARHPESIRAKDERYRQANRERFRQKEAKRRALKVSNGAFQVTERDVLRLVARFDHRCAYCATPFTSRFHLDHIVPLARGGHHAIGNLAPACPDCNLSKGKRLLTEWRKRRQA
;
A
#
# COMPACT_ATOMS: atom_id res chain seq x y z
N MET A 1 -13.31 -23.76 75.99
CA MET A 1 -13.81 -23.25 74.69
C MET A 1 -12.69 -22.44 74.03
N GLN A 2 -11.96 -23.03 73.08
CA GLN A 2 -10.90 -22.28 72.37
C GLN A 2 -11.54 -21.50 71.22
N SER A 3 -11.45 -20.17 71.31
CA SER A 3 -11.84 -19.22 70.26
C SER A 3 -10.96 -19.42 69.03
N THR A 4 -11.54 -19.92 67.93
CA THR A 4 -10.86 -19.97 66.63
C THR A 4 -10.72 -18.55 66.09
N GLN A 5 -9.52 -17.97 66.14
CA GLN A 5 -9.23 -16.68 65.50
C GLN A 5 -9.53 -16.77 63.99
N ALA A 6 -10.37 -15.87 63.50
CA ALA A 6 -10.70 -15.80 62.08
C ALA A 6 -9.45 -15.41 61.28
N ARG A 7 -8.99 -16.29 60.39
CA ARG A 7 -7.84 -16.03 59.50
C ARG A 7 -8.15 -14.84 58.58
N GLY A 8 -7.18 -13.94 58.40
CA GLY A 8 -7.25 -12.80 57.49
C GLY A 8 -6.77 -13.12 56.07
N CYS A 9 -6.99 -12.21 55.13
CA CYS A 9 -6.41 -12.28 53.80
C CYS A 9 -4.89 -12.12 53.84
N THR A 10 -4.15 -12.89 53.06
CA THR A 10 -2.69 -12.81 52.95
C THR A 10 -2.18 -11.70 52.04
N ILE A 11 -3.06 -10.86 51.49
CA ILE A 11 -2.65 -9.72 50.65
C ILE A 11 -2.35 -8.56 51.58
N ASP A 12 -1.17 -7.98 51.40
CA ASP A 12 -0.71 -6.86 52.20
C ASP A 12 -1.70 -5.69 52.16
N GLY A 13 -1.98 -5.11 53.31
CA GLY A 13 -3.00 -4.08 53.50
C GLY A 13 -4.47 -4.55 53.38
N CYS A 14 -4.76 -5.86 53.26
CA CYS A 14 -6.13 -6.35 53.15
C CYS A 14 -6.67 -6.95 54.47
N GLY A 15 -7.41 -6.15 55.25
CA GLY A 15 -8.07 -6.59 56.49
C GLY A 15 -9.32 -7.47 56.31
N ARG A 16 -9.57 -8.03 55.12
CA ARG A 16 -10.79 -8.81 54.86
C ARG A 16 -10.64 -10.24 55.36
N LYS A 17 -11.76 -10.84 55.78
CA LYS A 17 -11.80 -12.24 56.21
C LYS A 17 -11.32 -13.17 55.10
N HIS A 18 -10.51 -14.15 55.48
CA HIS A 18 -10.08 -15.24 54.62
C HIS A 18 -11.29 -16.00 54.07
N LYS A 19 -11.17 -16.48 52.83
CA LYS A 19 -12.15 -17.39 52.24
C LYS A 19 -11.51 -18.67 51.71
N ALA A 20 -10.51 -18.57 50.85
CA ALA A 20 -9.88 -19.72 50.21
C ALA A 20 -8.47 -19.40 49.74
N ARG A 21 -7.56 -20.39 49.79
CA ARG A 21 -6.15 -20.25 49.36
C ARG A 21 -5.39 -19.07 49.98
N GLY A 22 -5.67 -18.76 51.26
CA GLY A 22 -5.06 -17.61 51.93
C GLY A 22 -5.73 -16.27 51.60
N LEU A 23 -6.62 -16.22 50.61
CA LEU A 23 -7.18 -14.97 50.10
C LEU A 23 -8.61 -14.73 50.59
N CYS A 24 -8.97 -13.45 50.72
CA CYS A 24 -10.36 -13.05 50.80
C CYS A 24 -11.09 -13.35 49.48
N LEU A 25 -12.42 -13.37 49.52
CA LEU A 25 -13.27 -13.65 48.35
C LEU A 25 -12.86 -12.89 47.09
N ARG A 26 -12.67 -11.57 47.20
CA ARG A 26 -12.29 -10.72 46.06
C ARG A 26 -10.94 -11.13 45.47
N HIS A 27 -9.91 -11.29 46.31
CA HIS A 27 -8.57 -11.62 45.82
C HIS A 27 -8.52 -13.04 45.26
N TYR A 28 -9.25 -13.98 45.88
CA TYR A 28 -9.42 -15.32 45.35
C TYR A 28 -10.07 -15.31 43.96
N GLN A 29 -11.15 -14.54 43.78
CA GLN A 29 -11.84 -14.41 42.48
C GLN A 29 -10.97 -13.75 41.41
N LEU A 30 -10.20 -12.72 41.77
CA LEU A 30 -9.27 -12.05 40.85
C LEU A 30 -8.16 -13.00 40.40
N GLN A 31 -7.51 -13.69 41.34
CA GLN A 31 -6.48 -14.68 41.02
C GLN A 31 -7.06 -15.80 40.16
N TRP A 32 -8.18 -16.38 40.57
CA TRP A 32 -8.83 -17.46 39.83
C TRP A 32 -9.22 -17.02 38.40
N SER A 33 -9.72 -15.79 38.24
CA SER A 33 -10.10 -15.26 36.91
C SER A 33 -8.89 -14.99 36.02
N SER A 34 -7.74 -14.63 36.60
CA SER A 34 -6.46 -14.47 35.90
C SER A 34 -5.93 -15.82 35.42
N GLU A 35 -5.94 -16.83 36.31
CA GLU A 35 -5.52 -18.21 36.02
C GLU A 35 -6.45 -18.90 35.01
N ASN A 36 -7.73 -18.53 34.98
CA ASN A 36 -8.76 -19.15 34.14
C ASN A 36 -9.32 -18.19 33.09
N ARG A 37 -8.45 -17.36 32.51
CA ARG A 37 -8.84 -16.26 31.61
C ARG A 37 -9.68 -16.72 30.41
N ASP A 38 -9.37 -17.89 29.84
CA ASP A 38 -10.12 -18.41 28.70
C ASP A 38 -11.56 -18.81 29.08
N LYS A 39 -11.73 -19.45 30.25
CA LYS A 39 -13.05 -19.84 30.77
C LYS A 39 -13.88 -18.62 31.13
N THR A 40 -13.28 -17.63 31.79
CA THR A 40 -13.98 -16.38 32.14
C THR A 40 -14.37 -15.57 30.90
N ASN A 41 -13.48 -15.49 29.90
CA ASN A 41 -13.78 -14.86 28.63
C ASN A 41 -14.89 -15.60 27.86
N ALA A 42 -14.85 -16.94 27.83
CA ALA A 42 -15.88 -17.75 27.18
C ALA A 42 -17.26 -17.55 27.83
N ALA A 43 -17.32 -17.59 29.17
CA ALA A 43 -18.54 -17.32 29.93
C ALA A 43 -19.06 -15.88 29.68
N ALA A 44 -18.18 -14.88 29.63
CA ALA A 44 -18.54 -13.51 29.31
C ALA A 44 -19.09 -13.36 27.89
N ARG A 45 -18.47 -14.02 26.90
CA ARG A 45 -18.96 -14.06 25.51
C ARG A 45 -20.33 -14.74 25.42
N ALA A 46 -20.51 -15.89 26.09
CA ALA A 46 -21.77 -16.61 26.13
C ALA A 46 -22.88 -15.78 26.79
N SER A 47 -22.57 -15.08 27.88
CA SER A 47 -23.50 -14.14 28.53
C SER A 47 -23.88 -12.99 27.60
N LYS A 48 -22.89 -12.41 26.89
CA LYS A 48 -23.12 -11.34 25.91
C LYS A 48 -24.00 -11.80 24.73
N ALA A 49 -23.78 -13.03 24.26
CA ALA A 49 -24.55 -13.63 23.17
C ALA A 49 -26.03 -13.85 23.53
N LYS A 50 -26.36 -14.03 24.82
CA LYS A 50 -27.74 -14.16 25.30
C LYS A 50 -28.53 -12.85 25.27
N LYS A 51 -27.85 -11.70 25.28
CA LYS A 51 -28.48 -10.36 25.32
C LYS A 51 -27.81 -9.38 24.33
N PRO A 52 -27.79 -9.70 23.03
CA PRO A 52 -27.02 -8.93 22.05
C PRO A 52 -27.53 -7.50 21.92
N ASP A 53 -28.83 -7.27 22.01
CA ASP A 53 -29.45 -5.95 21.85
C ASP A 53 -29.13 -5.02 23.01
N TYR A 54 -29.25 -5.51 24.24
CA TYR A 54 -28.86 -4.78 25.45
C TYR A 54 -27.42 -4.25 25.36
N TYR A 55 -26.47 -5.12 24.99
CA TYR A 55 -25.07 -4.71 24.86
C TYR A 55 -24.80 -3.83 23.63
N ARG A 56 -25.57 -3.98 22.55
CA ARG A 56 -25.49 -3.08 21.39
C ARG A 56 -25.93 -1.67 21.76
N GLU A 57 -27.07 -1.55 22.42
CA GLU A 57 -27.64 -0.27 22.85
C GLU A 57 -26.73 0.42 23.89
N GLN A 58 -26.29 -0.32 24.92
CA GLN A 58 -25.37 0.20 25.92
C GLN A 58 -24.04 0.65 25.30
N ASN A 59 -23.49 -0.11 24.36
CA ASN A 59 -22.26 0.28 23.65
C ASN A 59 -22.52 1.51 22.78
N ALA A 60 -23.65 1.60 22.07
CA ALA A 60 -24.01 2.77 21.28
C ALA A 60 -24.18 4.03 22.13
N GLN A 61 -24.83 3.91 23.30
CA GLN A 61 -24.92 4.98 24.30
C GLN A 61 -23.52 5.42 24.75
N TRP A 62 -22.66 4.47 25.12
CA TRP A 62 -21.28 4.79 25.52
C TRP A 62 -20.51 5.55 24.43
N TRP A 63 -20.67 5.19 23.14
CA TRP A 63 -20.05 5.93 22.03
C TRP A 63 -20.61 7.33 21.86
N ARG A 64 -21.92 7.53 22.09
CA ARG A 64 -22.54 8.87 22.09
C ARG A 64 -22.00 9.73 23.24
N ASP A 65 -21.81 9.15 24.42
CA ASP A 65 -21.31 9.84 25.60
C ASP A 65 -19.80 10.11 25.56
N ASN A 66 -19.06 9.41 24.68
CA ASN A 66 -17.61 9.53 24.55
C ASN A 66 -17.18 9.94 23.14
N PRO A 67 -17.67 11.08 22.62
CA PRO A 67 -17.32 11.55 21.29
C PRO A 67 -15.81 11.83 21.24
N GLY A 68 -15.13 11.30 20.23
CA GLY A 68 -13.68 11.48 20.06
C GLY A 68 -12.80 10.51 20.86
N TYR A 69 -13.36 9.57 21.63
CA TYR A 69 -12.58 8.52 22.30
C TYR A 69 -11.66 7.78 21.31
N HIS A 70 -12.15 7.46 20.12
CA HIS A 70 -11.33 6.80 19.09
C HIS A 70 -10.14 7.68 18.67
N ARG A 71 -10.31 9.00 18.60
CA ARG A 71 -9.22 9.94 18.26
C ARG A 71 -8.14 9.93 19.34
N VAL A 72 -8.53 10.04 20.60
CA VAL A 72 -7.60 10.02 21.75
C VAL A 72 -6.88 8.68 21.84
N ARG A 73 -7.63 7.58 21.74
CA ARG A 73 -7.08 6.22 21.76
C ARG A 73 -6.14 5.97 20.59
N TYR A 74 -6.49 6.43 19.38
CA TYR A 74 -5.64 6.32 18.21
C TYR A 74 -4.37 7.13 18.38
N ALA A 75 -4.45 8.37 18.87
CA ALA A 75 -3.28 9.20 19.13
C ALA A 75 -2.30 8.53 20.12
N LYS A 76 -2.82 8.01 21.24
CA LYS A 76 -2.01 7.27 22.23
C LYS A 76 -1.34 6.02 21.69
N ASN A 77 -1.91 5.38 20.68
CA ASN A 77 -1.41 4.12 20.12
C ASN A 77 -0.90 4.27 18.69
N ARG A 78 -0.72 5.50 18.21
CA ARG A 78 -0.52 5.80 16.79
C ARG A 78 0.68 5.05 16.25
N ASP A 79 1.82 5.17 16.92
CA ASP A 79 3.08 4.64 16.42
C ASP A 79 3.10 3.12 16.48
N VAL A 80 2.51 2.52 17.51
CA VAL A 80 2.32 1.06 17.61
C VAL A 80 1.45 0.54 16.47
N LEU A 81 0.33 1.22 16.18
CA LEU A 81 -0.58 0.82 15.11
C LEU A 81 0.07 0.98 13.73
N LEU A 82 0.80 2.08 13.51
CA LEU A 82 1.53 2.32 12.27
C LEU A 82 2.64 1.29 12.07
N GLY A 83 3.42 0.99 13.12
CA GLY A 83 4.47 -0.03 13.11
C GLY A 83 3.91 -1.42 12.79
N ARG A 84 2.84 -1.83 13.47
CA ARG A 84 2.17 -3.12 13.19
C ARG A 84 1.63 -3.20 11.77
N ASN A 85 1.00 -2.11 11.29
CA ASN A 85 0.50 -2.06 9.91
C ASN A 85 1.63 -2.11 8.88
N ALA A 86 2.77 -1.46 9.15
CA ALA A 86 3.95 -1.52 8.31
C ALA A 86 4.51 -2.95 8.27
N ALA A 87 4.69 -3.59 9.42
CA ALA A 87 5.14 -4.98 9.53
C ALA A 87 4.20 -5.93 8.77
N TYR A 88 2.89 -5.78 8.95
CA TYR A 88 1.90 -6.58 8.21
C TYR A 88 1.99 -6.38 6.69
N ARG A 89 2.15 -5.14 6.22
CA ARG A 89 2.32 -4.85 4.78
C ARG A 89 3.61 -5.44 4.22
N ALA A 90 4.68 -5.44 5.00
CA ALA A 90 5.97 -6.01 4.63
C ALA A 90 5.92 -7.55 4.58
N ALA A 91 5.23 -8.19 5.54
CA ALA A 91 5.04 -9.64 5.58
C ALA A 91 4.06 -10.16 4.51
N HIS A 92 3.15 -9.31 4.01
CA HIS A 92 2.13 -9.72 3.05
C HIS A 92 2.08 -8.83 1.79
N PRO A 93 3.18 -8.74 1.03
CA PRO A 93 3.26 -7.87 -0.15
C PRO A 93 2.29 -8.31 -1.25
N GLU A 94 2.10 -9.61 -1.45
CA GLU A 94 1.18 -10.16 -2.46
C GLU A 94 -0.27 -9.84 -2.18
N ARG A 95 -0.73 -10.10 -0.95
CA ARG A 95 -2.10 -9.75 -0.52
C ARG A 95 -2.39 -8.27 -0.74
N ARG A 96 -1.40 -7.40 -0.48
CA ARG A 96 -1.53 -5.97 -0.75
C ARG A 96 -1.63 -5.68 -2.24
N ARG A 97 -0.76 -6.27 -3.07
CA ARG A 97 -0.80 -6.09 -4.54
C ARG A 97 -2.16 -6.52 -5.11
N ASP A 98 -2.68 -7.66 -4.67
CA ASP A 98 -3.96 -8.17 -5.13
C ASP A 98 -5.14 -7.34 -4.63
N ALA A 99 -5.08 -6.87 -3.37
CA ALA A 99 -6.09 -5.95 -2.85
C ALA A 99 -6.11 -4.64 -3.63
N VAL A 100 -4.94 -4.06 -3.93
CA VAL A 100 -4.82 -2.85 -4.76
C VAL A 100 -5.33 -3.08 -6.17
N ARG A 101 -4.97 -4.22 -6.81
CA ARG A 101 -5.46 -4.58 -8.15
C ARG A 101 -6.98 -4.68 -8.17
N ARG A 102 -7.58 -5.41 -7.22
CA ARG A 102 -9.04 -5.57 -7.10
C ARG A 102 -9.75 -4.27 -6.77
N TRP A 103 -9.12 -3.39 -5.99
CA TRP A 103 -9.68 -2.08 -5.72
C TRP A 103 -9.65 -1.21 -6.97
N ALA A 104 -8.52 -1.13 -7.68
CA ALA A 104 -8.38 -0.35 -8.91
C ALA A 104 -9.34 -0.81 -10.01
N ALA A 105 -9.54 -2.13 -10.17
CA ALA A 105 -10.51 -2.68 -11.12
C ALA A 105 -11.96 -2.27 -10.82
N ARG A 106 -12.32 -2.15 -9.53
CA ARG A 106 -13.66 -1.71 -9.10
C ARG A 106 -13.83 -0.19 -9.03
N HIS A 107 -12.74 0.58 -9.05
CA HIS A 107 -12.76 2.03 -8.88
C HIS A 107 -11.94 2.75 -9.96
N PRO A 108 -12.19 2.49 -11.26
CA PRO A 108 -11.43 3.11 -12.34
C PRO A 108 -11.59 4.64 -12.35
N GLU A 109 -12.78 5.15 -12.00
CA GLU A 109 -13.03 6.59 -11.95
C GLU A 109 -12.26 7.27 -10.82
N SER A 110 -12.14 6.64 -9.65
CA SER A 110 -11.34 7.20 -8.55
C SER A 110 -9.86 7.29 -8.91
N ILE A 111 -9.34 6.32 -9.66
CA ILE A 111 -7.98 6.36 -10.21
C ILE A 111 -7.85 7.53 -11.19
N ARG A 112 -8.76 7.64 -12.17
CA ARG A 112 -8.73 8.73 -13.17
C ARG A 112 -8.82 10.10 -12.51
N ALA A 113 -9.73 10.28 -11.55
CA ALA A 113 -9.90 11.54 -10.82
C ALA A 113 -8.64 11.90 -10.01
N LYS A 114 -8.00 10.91 -9.38
CA LYS A 114 -6.73 11.10 -8.68
C LYS A 114 -5.61 11.50 -9.64
N ASP A 115 -5.48 10.79 -10.75
CA ASP A 115 -4.46 11.07 -11.76
C ASP A 115 -4.67 12.45 -12.40
N GLU A 116 -5.92 12.84 -12.62
CA GLU A 116 -6.27 14.17 -13.12
C GLU A 116 -5.88 15.27 -12.13
N ARG A 117 -6.26 15.13 -10.86
CA ARG A 117 -5.84 16.06 -9.79
C ARG A 117 -4.31 16.15 -9.72
N TYR A 118 -3.61 15.03 -9.84
CA TYR A 118 -2.16 15.01 -9.87
C TYR A 118 -1.58 15.77 -11.07
N ARG A 119 -2.14 15.56 -12.28
CA ARG A 119 -1.72 16.27 -13.49
C ARG A 119 -1.98 17.77 -13.41
N GLN A 120 -3.13 18.18 -12.90
CA GLN A 120 -3.48 19.59 -12.71
C GLN A 120 -2.55 20.27 -11.69
N ALA A 121 -2.39 19.68 -10.50
CA ALA A 121 -1.52 20.23 -9.46
C ALA A 121 -0.03 20.28 -9.86
N ASN A 122 0.39 19.42 -10.81
CA ASN A 122 1.77 19.34 -11.28
C ASN A 122 1.94 19.82 -12.72
N ARG A 123 1.00 20.63 -13.26
CA ARG A 123 1.01 21.06 -14.66
C ARG A 123 2.33 21.73 -15.06
N GLU A 124 2.88 22.56 -14.19
CA GLU A 124 4.14 23.26 -14.45
C GLU A 124 5.33 22.30 -14.54
N ARG A 125 5.39 21.30 -13.65
CA ARG A 125 6.41 20.25 -13.71
C ARG A 125 6.37 19.49 -15.05
N PHE A 126 5.18 19.21 -15.57
CA PHE A 126 5.04 18.56 -16.88
C PHE A 126 5.48 19.49 -18.02
N ARG A 127 5.12 20.78 -17.96
CA ARG A 127 5.58 21.79 -18.93
C ARG A 127 7.09 21.91 -18.96
N GLN A 128 7.74 22.00 -17.80
CA GLN A 128 9.20 22.04 -17.69
C GLN A 128 9.85 20.79 -18.27
N LYS A 129 9.27 19.62 -18.01
CA LYS A 129 9.76 18.34 -18.57
C LYS A 129 9.70 18.33 -20.10
N GLU A 130 8.59 18.81 -20.69
CA GLU A 130 8.43 18.92 -22.14
C GLU A 130 9.32 20.01 -22.74
N ALA A 131 9.47 21.17 -22.09
CA ALA A 131 10.40 22.22 -22.50
C ALA A 131 11.84 21.70 -22.53
N LYS A 132 12.29 21.01 -21.48
CA LYS A 132 13.61 20.36 -21.44
C LYS A 132 13.77 19.33 -22.56
N ARG A 133 12.74 18.50 -22.81
CA ARG A 133 12.78 17.51 -23.90
C ARG A 133 12.91 18.18 -25.27
N ARG A 134 12.17 19.27 -25.52
CA ARG A 134 12.25 20.05 -26.76
C ARG A 134 13.62 20.70 -26.93
N ALA A 135 14.15 21.32 -25.88
CA ALA A 135 15.49 21.92 -25.91
C ALA A 135 16.56 20.88 -26.26
N LEU A 136 16.54 19.71 -25.60
CA LEU A 136 17.46 18.60 -25.93
C LEU A 136 17.32 18.10 -27.37
N LYS A 137 16.08 18.01 -27.87
CA LYS A 137 15.82 17.59 -29.25
C LYS A 137 16.50 18.53 -30.25
N VAL A 138 16.42 19.85 -30.01
CA VAL A 138 17.03 20.87 -30.87
C VAL A 138 18.55 20.89 -30.70
N SER A 139 19.04 20.92 -29.46
CA SER A 139 20.48 21.04 -29.17
C SER A 139 21.29 19.85 -29.67
N ASN A 140 20.74 18.64 -29.62
CA ASN A 140 21.41 17.45 -30.12
C ASN A 140 21.34 17.34 -31.65
N GLY A 141 20.62 18.21 -32.35
CA GLY A 141 20.34 18.06 -33.78
C GLY A 141 19.03 17.31 -34.04
N ALA A 142 18.09 18.04 -34.63
CA ALA A 142 16.82 17.52 -35.11
C ALA A 142 16.77 17.59 -36.63
N PHE A 143 16.69 16.43 -37.26
CA PHE A 143 16.51 16.29 -38.70
C PHE A 143 15.02 16.14 -39.00
N GLN A 144 14.63 16.52 -40.21
CA GLN A 144 13.27 16.30 -40.68
C GLN A 144 13.02 14.79 -40.81
N VAL A 145 11.96 14.32 -40.15
CA VAL A 145 11.48 12.94 -40.22
C VAL A 145 10.06 13.01 -40.75
N THR A 146 9.87 12.57 -42.00
CA THR A 146 8.55 12.59 -42.64
C THR A 146 7.76 11.34 -42.32
N GLU A 147 6.44 11.37 -42.53
CA GLU A 147 5.59 10.19 -42.43
C GLU A 147 6.06 9.07 -43.36
N ARG A 148 6.48 9.40 -44.59
CA ARG A 148 7.03 8.44 -45.55
C ARG A 148 8.26 7.72 -45.01
N ASP A 149 9.13 8.43 -44.31
CA ASP A 149 10.32 7.83 -43.69
C ASP A 149 9.94 6.89 -42.54
N VAL A 150 8.93 7.26 -41.74
CA VAL A 150 8.40 6.41 -40.68
C VAL A 150 7.77 5.13 -41.24
N LEU A 151 6.97 5.24 -42.31
CA LEU A 151 6.36 4.09 -42.97
C LEU A 151 7.42 3.14 -43.54
N ARG A 152 8.45 3.67 -44.22
CA ARG A 152 9.59 2.87 -44.71
C ARG A 152 10.36 2.22 -43.57
N LEU A 153 10.58 2.94 -42.47
CA LEU A 153 11.24 2.39 -41.29
C LEU A 153 10.45 1.21 -40.71
N VAL A 154 9.13 1.35 -40.53
CA VAL A 154 8.28 0.26 -40.01
C VAL A 154 8.26 -0.94 -40.96
N ALA A 155 8.16 -0.69 -42.28
CA ALA A 155 8.19 -1.75 -43.29
C ALA A 155 9.52 -2.52 -43.29
N ARG A 156 10.65 -1.83 -43.10
CA ARG A 156 11.98 -2.47 -42.94
C ARG A 156 12.05 -3.44 -41.77
N PHE A 157 11.23 -3.24 -40.74
CA PHE A 157 11.11 -4.13 -39.59
C PHE A 157 9.93 -5.10 -39.70
N ASP A 158 9.37 -5.33 -40.89
CA ASP A 158 8.23 -6.23 -41.12
C ASP A 158 7.04 -5.93 -40.19
N HIS A 159 6.78 -4.64 -39.95
CA HIS A 159 5.72 -4.20 -39.03
C HIS A 159 5.84 -4.80 -37.61
N ARG A 160 7.07 -5.07 -37.15
CA ARG A 160 7.37 -5.62 -35.83
C ARG A 160 8.22 -4.66 -35.00
N CYS A 161 8.18 -4.88 -33.69
CA CYS A 161 9.06 -4.20 -32.75
C CYS A 161 10.52 -4.51 -33.06
N ALA A 162 11.34 -3.48 -33.24
CA ALA A 162 12.79 -3.59 -33.49
C ALA A 162 13.56 -4.28 -32.36
N TYR A 163 12.95 -4.46 -31.19
CA TYR A 163 13.60 -5.04 -30.01
C TYR A 163 13.15 -6.46 -29.69
N CYS A 164 11.85 -6.74 -29.72
CA CYS A 164 11.29 -8.04 -29.34
C CYS A 164 10.65 -8.81 -30.51
N ALA A 165 10.68 -8.26 -31.72
CA ALA A 165 10.11 -8.83 -32.94
C ALA A 165 8.59 -9.15 -32.89
N THR A 166 7.90 -8.74 -31.84
CA THR A 166 6.43 -8.86 -31.75
C THR A 166 5.78 -7.97 -32.82
N PRO A 167 4.83 -8.51 -33.63
CA PRO A 167 4.04 -7.72 -34.57
C PRO A 167 3.31 -6.57 -33.89
N PHE A 168 3.20 -5.44 -34.58
CA PHE A 168 2.33 -4.36 -34.13
C PHE A 168 0.86 -4.71 -34.40
N THR A 169 0.03 -4.68 -33.37
CA THR A 169 -1.42 -4.94 -33.51
C THR A 169 -2.20 -3.67 -33.85
N SER A 170 -1.84 -2.53 -33.26
CA SER A 170 -2.51 -1.25 -33.53
C SER A 170 -1.69 0.01 -33.20
N ARG A 171 -0.66 -0.11 -32.35
CA ARG A 171 0.15 1.03 -31.92
C ARG A 171 1.63 0.64 -31.81
N PHE A 172 2.48 1.52 -32.31
CA PHE A 172 3.92 1.50 -32.09
C PHE A 172 4.40 2.90 -31.70
N HIS A 173 5.55 2.99 -31.06
CA HIS A 173 6.22 4.25 -30.77
C HIS A 173 7.52 4.32 -31.56
N LEU A 174 7.94 5.54 -31.89
CA LEU A 174 9.30 5.80 -32.39
C LEU A 174 10.21 6.02 -31.18
N ASP A 175 11.03 5.03 -30.88
CA ASP A 175 12.04 5.11 -29.83
C ASP A 175 13.35 5.65 -30.39
N HIS A 176 14.04 6.44 -29.58
CA HIS A 176 15.39 6.91 -29.90
C HIS A 176 16.42 5.88 -29.43
N ILE A 177 17.15 5.24 -30.35
CA ILE A 177 18.16 4.20 -30.05
C ILE A 177 19.16 4.72 -29.01
N VAL A 178 19.77 5.87 -29.29
CA VAL A 178 20.45 6.73 -28.32
C VAL A 178 19.44 7.76 -27.81
N PRO A 179 19.07 7.76 -26.52
CA PRO A 179 18.09 8.70 -25.98
C PRO A 179 18.53 10.17 -26.10
N LEU A 180 17.58 11.08 -26.30
CA LEU A 180 17.85 12.54 -26.31
C LEU A 180 18.59 13.01 -25.04
N ALA A 181 18.26 12.43 -23.87
CA ALA A 181 18.91 12.76 -22.60
C ALA A 181 20.38 12.29 -22.52
N ARG A 182 20.86 11.53 -23.51
CA ARG A 182 22.22 11.02 -23.64
C ARG A 182 22.89 11.52 -24.94
N GLY A 183 22.43 12.65 -25.48
CA GLY A 183 23.00 13.27 -26.67
C GLY A 183 22.50 12.69 -28.00
N GLY A 184 21.54 11.77 -28.01
CA GLY A 184 21.03 11.20 -29.26
C GLY A 184 20.30 12.24 -30.12
N HIS A 185 20.51 12.16 -31.43
CA HIS A 185 19.87 13.04 -32.42
C HIS A 185 18.43 12.62 -32.69
N HIS A 186 17.57 13.52 -33.16
CA HIS A 186 16.29 13.11 -33.74
C HIS A 186 16.42 12.98 -35.26
N ALA A 187 16.76 11.77 -35.71
CA ALA A 187 16.97 11.43 -37.12
C ALA A 187 16.52 10.00 -37.38
N ILE A 188 16.18 9.65 -38.63
CA ILE A 188 15.81 8.29 -39.01
C ILE A 188 16.84 7.25 -38.58
N GLY A 189 18.14 7.55 -38.70
CA GLY A 189 19.21 6.63 -38.27
C GLY A 189 19.26 6.37 -36.75
N ASN A 190 18.62 7.21 -35.93
CA ASN A 190 18.53 7.03 -34.48
C ASN A 190 17.12 6.65 -34.01
N LEU A 191 16.19 6.38 -34.93
CA LEU A 191 14.82 5.98 -34.59
C LEU A 191 14.61 4.48 -34.85
N ALA A 192 13.90 3.83 -33.94
CA ALA A 192 13.48 2.44 -34.08
C ALA A 192 11.99 2.31 -33.75
N PRO A 193 11.21 1.54 -34.55
CA PRO A 193 9.83 1.27 -34.23
C PRO A 193 9.78 0.26 -33.07
N ALA A 194 9.10 0.62 -31.98
CA ALA A 194 9.09 -0.16 -30.75
C ALA A 194 7.67 -0.34 -30.21
N CYS A 195 7.38 -1.51 -29.64
CA CYS A 195 6.13 -1.72 -28.91
C CYS A 195 6.14 -0.89 -27.61
N PRO A 196 4.94 -0.54 -27.06
CA PRO A 196 4.85 0.23 -25.83
C PRO A 196 5.66 -0.36 -24.67
N ASP A 197 5.62 -1.69 -24.50
CA ASP A 197 6.32 -2.38 -23.41
C ASP A 197 7.85 -2.22 -23.50
N CYS A 198 8.42 -2.41 -24.69
CA CYS A 198 9.86 -2.28 -24.89
C CYS A 198 10.32 -0.83 -24.77
N ASN A 199 9.60 0.10 -25.40
CA ASN A 199 9.92 1.53 -25.34
C ASN A 199 9.84 2.07 -23.88
N LEU A 200 8.79 1.72 -23.14
CA LEU A 200 8.63 2.12 -21.73
C LEU A 200 9.68 1.46 -20.83
N SER A 201 10.00 0.17 -21.06
CA SER A 201 11.03 -0.56 -20.33
C SER A 201 12.42 0.05 -20.53
N LYS A 202 12.77 0.41 -21.78
CA LYS A 202 14.05 1.05 -22.12
C LYS A 202 14.17 2.44 -21.51
N GLY A 203 13.18 3.30 -21.76
CA GLY A 203 13.15 4.67 -21.27
C GLY A 203 14.38 5.46 -21.74
N LYS A 204 15.14 6.03 -20.80
CA LYS A 204 16.31 6.89 -21.08
C LYS A 204 17.65 6.13 -21.08
N ARG A 205 17.61 4.80 -21.14
CA ARG A 205 18.81 3.95 -21.12
C ARG A 205 19.35 3.72 -22.52
N LEU A 206 20.65 3.53 -22.61
CA LEU A 206 21.28 2.97 -23.82
C LEU A 206 20.85 1.50 -23.98
N LEU A 207 20.93 0.98 -25.21
CA LEU A 207 20.54 -0.42 -25.48
C LEU A 207 21.33 -1.42 -24.64
N THR A 208 22.62 -1.17 -24.44
CA THR A 208 23.51 -2.00 -23.61
C THR A 208 23.07 -2.02 -22.15
N GLU A 209 22.81 -0.85 -21.56
CA GLU A 209 22.30 -0.71 -20.19
C GLU A 209 20.94 -1.39 -20.01
N TRP A 210 20.05 -1.23 -20.99
CA TRP A 210 18.70 -1.80 -20.93
C TRP A 210 18.70 -3.32 -21.05
N ARG A 211 19.50 -3.88 -21.97
CA ARG A 211 19.62 -5.34 -22.17
C ARG A 211 20.21 -6.04 -20.95
N LYS A 212 21.29 -5.49 -20.36
CA LYS A 212 21.88 -6.02 -19.12
C LYS A 212 20.85 -6.16 -18.00
N ARG A 213 19.97 -5.17 -17.84
CA ARG A 213 18.93 -5.19 -16.80
C ARG A 213 17.80 -6.18 -17.09
N ARG A 214 17.49 -6.47 -18.37
CA ARG A 214 16.43 -7.43 -18.71
C ARG A 214 16.84 -8.88 -18.56
N GLN A 215 18.14 -9.15 -18.51
CA GLN A 215 18.71 -10.49 -18.33
C GLN A 215 18.99 -10.82 -16.85
N ALA A 216 18.95 -9.81 -15.98
CA ALA A 216 19.07 -9.95 -14.53
C ALA A 216 17.68 -9.98 -13.87
#